data_AF-A0A958FD92-F1
#
_entry.id   AF-A0A958FD92-F1
#
_cell.length_a   1.000
_cell.length_b   1.000
_cell.length_c   1.000
_cell.angle_alpha   90.00
_cell.angle_beta   90.00
_cell.angle_gamma   90.00
#
_symmetry.space_group_name_H-M   'P 1'
#
loop_
_entity.id
_entity.type
_entity.pdbx_description
1 polymer ?
#
loop_
_entity_poly.entity_id
_entity_poly.type
_entity_poly.pdbx_seq_one_letter_code
_entity_poly.pdbx_strand_id
1 'polypeptide(L)'
;MQIYGSVLLIVIILLISAIRILREYERGVIFRLGRLIDAKGPGLIILVPIIDRMVKVSLRTIVLDVPTQDVITLDNVSVQVNAVVY
;
A
#
# COMPACT_ATOMS: atom_id res chain seq x y z
N MET A 1 -14.31 -36.79 16.75
CA MET A 1 -15.06 -35.51 16.90
C MET A 1 -14.12 -34.29 16.94
N GLN A 2 -13.11 -34.28 17.83
CA GLN A 2 -12.19 -33.14 18.02
C GLN A 2 -11.45 -32.69 16.75
N ILE A 3 -10.89 -33.63 15.97
CA ILE A 3 -10.12 -33.32 14.74
C ILE A 3 -10.99 -32.59 13.71
N TYR A 4 -12.24 -33.02 13.52
CA TYR A 4 -13.17 -32.37 12.60
C TYR A 4 -13.52 -30.94 13.04
N GLY A 5 -13.65 -30.71 14.35
CA GLY A 5 -13.82 -29.37 14.91
C GLY A 5 -12.61 -28.46 14.66
N SER A 6 -11.39 -28.99 14.82
CA SER A 6 -10.14 -28.26 14.55
C SER A 6 -10.03 -27.85 13.08
N VAL A 7 -10.31 -28.78 12.17
CA VAL A 7 -10.26 -28.53 10.71
C VAL A 7 -11.28 -27.48 10.30
N LEU A 8 -12.51 -27.58 10.81
CA LEU A 8 -13.56 -26.60 10.51
C LEU A 8 -13.18 -25.19 10.96
N LEU A 9 -12.61 -25.07 12.16
CA LEU A 9 -12.14 -23.79 12.70
C LEU A 9 -11.06 -23.16 11.80
N ILE A 10 -10.08 -23.96 11.36
CA ILE A 10 -8.99 -23.50 10.50
C ILE A 10 -9.53 -22.99 9.15
N VAL A 11 -10.48 -23.71 8.55
CA VAL A 11 -11.09 -23.33 7.27
C VAL A 11 -11.83 -21.99 7.41
N ILE A 12 -12.58 -21.80 8.49
CA ILE A 12 -13.29 -20.54 8.76
C ILE A 12 -12.32 -19.37 8.91
N ILE A 13 -11.22 -19.56 9.66
CA ILE A 13 -10.20 -18.53 9.84
C ILE A 13 -9.57 -18.15 8.50
N LEU A 14 -9.25 -19.13 7.66
CA LEU A 14 -8.68 -18.88 6.33
C LEU A 14 -9.66 -18.09 5.45
N LEU A 15 -10.94 -18.47 5.43
CA LEU A 15 -11.96 -17.75 4.65
C LEU A 15 -12.14 -16.30 5.09
N ILE A 16 -12.14 -16.03 6.40
CA ILE A 16 -12.24 -14.65 6.92
C ILE A 16 -10.97 -13.86 6.55
N SER A 17 -9.80 -14.48 6.64
CA SER A 17 -8.52 -13.81 6.34
C SER A 17 -8.34 -13.46 4.85
N ALA A 18 -9.06 -14.17 3.96
CA ALA A 18 -9.05 -13.96 2.52
C ALA A 18 -9.73 -12.65 2.11
N ILE A 19 -10.70 -12.18 2.90
CA ILE A 19 -11.51 -11.01 2.54
C ILE A 19 -10.78 -9.74 2.98
N ARG A 20 -10.45 -8.89 2.00
CA ARG A 20 -9.91 -7.54 2.23
C ARG A 20 -10.79 -6.51 1.57
N ILE A 21 -10.97 -5.38 2.25
CA ILE A 21 -11.73 -4.24 1.73
C ILE A 21 -10.76 -3.07 1.55
N LEU A 22 -10.76 -2.50 0.36
CA LEU A 22 -10.03 -1.29 0.00
C LEU A 22 -10.99 -0.11 -0.12
N ARG A 23 -10.51 1.05 0.32
CA ARG A 23 -11.22 2.32 0.17
C ARG A 23 -11.00 2.88 -1.24
N GLU A 24 -11.92 3.72 -1.72
CA GLU A 24 -11.87 4.36 -3.07
C GLU A 24 -10.54 5.00 -3.42
N TYR A 25 -9.88 5.62 -2.45
CA TYR A 25 -8.59 6.30 -2.63
C TYR A 25 -7.37 5.37 -2.42
N GLU A 26 -7.57 4.07 -2.25
CA GLU A 26 -6.53 3.07 -2.09
C GLU A 26 -6.50 2.12 -3.29
N ARG A 27 -5.30 1.71 -3.69
CA ARG A 27 -5.05 0.64 -4.66
C ARG A 27 -4.34 -0.51 -3.97
N GLY A 28 -4.78 -1.74 -4.21
CA GLY A 28 -4.14 -2.94 -3.69
C GLY A 28 -3.24 -3.57 -4.74
N VAL A 29 -1.93 -3.46 -4.55
CA VAL A 29 -0.94 -4.14 -5.41
C VAL A 29 -0.76 -5.56 -4.86
N ILE A 30 -1.11 -6.57 -5.66
CA ILE A 30 -1.12 -7.97 -5.22
C ILE A 30 0.10 -8.70 -5.77
N PHE A 31 0.87 -9.27 -4.86
CA PHE A 31 2.01 -10.13 -5.14
C PHE A 31 1.69 -11.57 -4.78
N ARG A 32 2.00 -12.50 -5.67
CA ARG A 32 1.94 -13.94 -5.43
C ARG A 32 3.34 -14.51 -5.57
N LEU A 33 3.86 -15.07 -4.48
CA LEU A 33 5.20 -15.69 -4.46
C LEU A 33 6.30 -14.76 -5.04
N GLY A 34 6.22 -13.47 -4.76
CA GLY A 34 7.18 -12.46 -5.23
C GLY A 34 6.94 -11.91 -6.64
N ARG A 35 5.92 -12.39 -7.38
CA ARG A 35 5.53 -11.84 -8.69
C ARG A 35 4.30 -10.95 -8.57
N LEU A 36 4.30 -9.83 -9.29
CA LEU A 36 3.12 -8.99 -9.44
C LEU A 36 2.06 -9.75 -10.25
N ILE A 37 0.85 -9.87 -9.70
CA ILE A 37 -0.31 -10.36 -10.47
C ILE A 37 -1.00 -9.17 -11.10
N ASP A 38 -1.47 -8.26 -10.26
CA ASP A 38 -2.35 -7.17 -10.67
C ASP A 38 -2.40 -6.08 -9.58
N ALA A 39 -2.80 -4.88 -9.99
CA ALA A 39 -3.13 -3.77 -9.11
C ALA A 39 -4.65 -3.60 -9.10
N LYS A 40 -5.30 -4.10 -8.06
CA LYS A 40 -6.76 -4.05 -7.94
C LYS A 40 -7.23 -2.70 -7.40
N GLY A 41 -8.35 -2.24 -7.96
CA GLY A 41 -9.07 -1.06 -7.53
C GLY A 41 -9.80 -1.24 -6.20
N PRO A 42 -10.53 -0.21 -5.75
CA PRO A 42 -11.26 -0.21 -4.50
C PRO A 42 -12.40 -1.23 -4.45
N GLY A 43 -12.85 -1.57 -3.24
CA GLY A 43 -13.91 -2.55 -3.01
C GLY A 43 -13.43 -3.84 -2.34
N LEU A 44 -14.23 -4.90 -2.48
CA LEU A 44 -13.97 -6.20 -1.86
C LEU A 44 -13.03 -7.04 -2.74
N ILE A 45 -11.90 -7.42 -2.16
CA ILE A 45 -10.88 -8.25 -2.81
C ILE A 45 -10.72 -9.54 -2.01
N ILE A 46 -10.78 -10.65 -2.73
CA ILE A 46 -10.47 -11.98 -2.18
C ILE A 46 -9.01 -12.27 -2.51
N LEU A 47 -8.22 -12.47 -1.46
CA LEU A 47 -6.81 -12.88 -1.53
C LEU A 47 -6.71 -14.33 -1.10
N VAL A 48 -5.83 -15.11 -1.73
CA VAL A 48 -5.51 -16.44 -1.22
C VAL A 48 -4.58 -16.26 -0.01
N PRO A 49 -5.05 -16.56 1.22
CA PRO A 49 -4.20 -16.41 2.41
C PRO A 49 -2.94 -17.27 2.28
N ILE A 50 -1.85 -16.85 2.93
CA ILE A 50 -0.52 -17.48 2.90
C ILE A 50 0.28 -17.24 1.60
N ILE A 51 -0.37 -17.29 0.43
CA ILE A 51 0.32 -17.18 -0.87
C ILE A 51 0.33 -15.75 -1.39
N ASP A 52 -0.79 -15.03 -1.25
CA ASP A 52 -0.95 -13.67 -1.76
C ASP A 52 -0.58 -12.64 -0.70
N ARG A 53 0.25 -11.68 -1.08
CA ARG A 53 0.60 -10.50 -0.29
C ARG A 53 0.06 -9.26 -0.99
N MET A 54 -0.79 -8.51 -0.30
CA MET A 54 -1.31 -7.23 -0.81
C MET A 54 -0.60 -6.07 -0.12
N VAL A 55 -0.11 -5.12 -0.91
CA VAL A 55 0.40 -3.83 -0.45
C VAL A 55 -0.61 -2.75 -0.82
N LYS A 56 -1.07 -2.00 0.18
CA LYS A 56 -1.99 -0.88 -0.04
C LYS A 56 -1.21 0.37 -0.39
N VAL A 57 -1.60 1.05 -1.46
CA VAL A 57 -1.00 2.30 -1.91
C VAL A 57 -2.08 3.37 -2.00
N SER A 58 -1.82 4.55 -1.45
CA SER A 58 -2.72 5.70 -1.58
C SER A 58 -2.63 6.28 -2.99
N LEU A 59 -3.77 6.61 -3.58
CA LEU A 59 -3.85 7.35 -4.85
C LEU A 59 -3.91 8.87 -4.66
N ARG A 60 -3.82 9.34 -3.41
CA ARG A 60 -3.85 10.77 -3.09
C ARG A 60 -2.52 11.43 -3.43
N THR A 61 -2.58 12.65 -3.94
CA THR A 61 -1.42 13.54 -4.03
C THR A 61 -0.86 13.76 -2.63
N ILE A 62 0.45 13.56 -2.48
CA ILE A 62 1.17 13.86 -1.26
C ILE A 62 2.00 15.11 -1.49
N VAL A 63 2.08 15.95 -0.47
CA VAL A 63 2.92 17.13 -0.50
C VAL A 63 4.28 16.73 0.07
N LEU A 64 5.35 16.96 -0.69
CA LEU A 64 6.71 16.72 -0.24
C LEU A 64 7.40 18.05 0.02
N ASP A 65 7.76 18.29 1.28
CA ASP A 65 8.52 19.46 1.69
C ASP A 65 10.00 19.28 1.33
N VAL A 66 10.54 20.23 0.57
CA VAL A 66 11.98 20.27 0.28
C VAL A 66 12.67 21.04 1.40
N PRO A 67 13.71 20.48 2.04
CA PRO A 67 14.43 21.19 3.08
C PRO A 67 15.02 22.49 2.52
N THR A 68 14.99 23.53 3.33
CA THR A 68 15.55 24.83 3.00
C THR A 68 17.03 24.72 2.64
N GLN A 69 17.43 25.32 1.52
CA GLN A 69 18.82 25.30 1.04
C GLN A 69 19.34 26.73 0.86
N ASP A 70 20.57 26.96 1.31
CA ASP A 70 21.31 28.19 1.05
C ASP A 70 22.03 28.04 -0.29
N VAL A 71 21.73 28.93 -1.23
CA VAL A 71 22.25 28.89 -2.60
C VAL A 71 22.83 30.25 -3.00
N ILE A 72 23.87 30.24 -3.83
CA ILE A 72 24.49 31.45 -4.37
C ILE A 72 24.00 31.64 -5.81
N THR A 73 23.41 32.80 -6.11
CA THR A 73 22.94 33.13 -7.45
C THR A 73 24.09 33.49 -8.39
N LEU A 74 23.84 33.55 -9.70
CA LEU A 74 24.84 33.97 -10.70
C LEU A 74 25.36 35.40 -10.46
N ASP A 75 24.57 36.22 -9.77
CA ASP A 75 24.93 37.59 -9.38
C ASP A 75 25.74 37.64 -8.07
N ASN A 76 26.22 36.48 -7.58
CA ASN A 76 27.02 36.36 -6.37
C ASN A 76 26.30 36.84 -5.10
N VAL A 77 25.00 36.59 -5.01
CA VAL A 77 24.17 36.89 -3.82
C VAL A 77 23.74 35.57 -3.17
N SER A 78 23.89 35.48 -1.85
CA SER A 78 23.40 34.35 -1.06
C SER A 78 21.92 34.51 -0.77
N VAL A 79 21.12 33.50 -1.12
CA VAL A 79 19.68 33.46 -0.86
C VAL A 79 19.30 32.10 -0.28
N GLN A 80 18.27 32.10 0.55
CA GLN A 80 17.71 30.90 1.14
C GLN A 80 16.42 30.55 0.41
N VAL A 81 16.33 29.33 -0.14
CA VAL A 81 15.17 28.88 -0.93
C VAL A 81 14.45 27.70 -0.25
N ASN A 82 13.12 27.73 -0.30
CA ASN A 82 12.23 26.64 0.09
C ASN A 82 11.32 26.31 -1.10
N ALA A 83 11.02 25.03 -1.30
CA ALA A 83 10.12 24.56 -2.34
C ALA A 83 9.21 23.45 -1.82
N VAL A 84 8.05 23.32 -2.46
CA VAL A 84 7.08 22.26 -2.20
C VAL A 84 6.79 21.54 -3.52
N VAL A 85 6.86 20.21 -3.50
CA VAL A 85 6.57 19.36 -4.67
C VAL A 85 5.20 18.70 -4.50
N TYR A 86 4.40 18.77 -5.57
CA TYR A 86 3.07 18.15 -5.69
C TYR A 86 3.07 17.05 -6.74
#